data_AF-A0A8H5FJC2-F1
#
_entry.id   AF-A0A8H5FJC2-F1
#
_cell.length_a   1.000
_cell.length_b   1.000
_cell.length_c   1.000
_cell.angle_alpha   90.00
_cell.angle_beta   90.00
_cell.angle_gamma   90.00
#
_symmetry.space_group_name_H-M   'P 1'
#
loop_
_entity.id
_entity.type
_entity.pdbx_description
1 polymer ?
#
loop_
_entity_poly.entity_id
_entity_poly.type
_entity_poly.pdbx_seq_one_letter_code
_entity_poly.pdbx_strand_id
1 'polypeptide(L)'
;MKTIHKYLGPKSECSTYEAEWVGAILAIWLILTVARDTIGHAPISLYIDNQSVIKSLKNRKPAPGQRLKDAFLDLSDELRPASNGHPAFKMIWISAHSEVERNEAIDEEAKSAAHGQESTYMQLPPPIRLRLPHSKSAIVQKLKDEAKAEWAKQWNKSPRHGIWRAIDSELTCKTFRAITAKMPRYHASLLVQLRTKHIPLNDYLYKRNLTDSYLCSQCHRGRRETIDHFMYECPAFREQREKMDTALGPRKRDLKASMKNKADLKAIATYMASTGRLPKVKRWQPPQEATQPEANGEEEEEGNETETENDGNTTREGEEENER
;
A
#
# COMPACT_ATOMS: atom_id res chain seq x y z
N MET A 1 -16.25 -15.90 -42.14
CA MET A 1 -15.09 -15.17 -41.55
C MET A 1 -13.96 -16.17 -41.40
N LYS A 2 -12.74 -15.84 -41.85
CA LYS A 2 -11.59 -16.74 -41.60
C LYS A 2 -11.01 -16.41 -40.23
N THR A 3 -10.80 -17.44 -39.42
CA THR A 3 -10.26 -17.35 -38.05
C THR A 3 -9.04 -18.23 -37.91
N ILE A 4 -8.08 -17.81 -37.09
CA ILE A 4 -6.94 -18.59 -36.67
C ILE A 4 -6.82 -18.50 -35.15
N HIS A 5 -6.43 -19.61 -34.53
CA HIS A 5 -6.48 -19.79 -33.09
C HIS A 5 -5.08 -20.16 -32.58
N LYS A 6 -4.68 -19.55 -31.47
CA LYS A 6 -3.47 -19.93 -30.75
C LYS A 6 -3.84 -20.20 -29.30
N TYR A 7 -3.64 -21.44 -28.85
CA TYR A 7 -3.77 -21.77 -27.44
C TYR A 7 -2.52 -21.29 -26.68
N LEU A 8 -2.74 -20.55 -25.59
CA LEU A 8 -1.67 -19.92 -24.81
C LEU A 8 -1.44 -20.59 -23.44
N GLY A 9 -2.15 -21.68 -23.17
CA GLY A 9 -2.14 -22.31 -21.86
C GLY A 9 -3.13 -21.69 -20.88
N PRO A 10 -3.11 -22.14 -19.62
CA PRO A 10 -4.01 -21.66 -18.58
C PRO A 10 -3.69 -20.21 -18.15
N LYS A 11 -4.65 -19.55 -17.48
CA LYS A 11 -4.49 -18.19 -16.91
C LYS A 11 -3.33 -18.06 -15.91
N SER A 12 -2.82 -19.17 -15.39
CA SER A 12 -1.62 -19.22 -14.54
C SER A 12 -0.30 -19.04 -15.29
N GLU A 13 -0.31 -19.24 -16.61
CA GLU A 13 0.89 -19.24 -17.47
C GLU A 13 0.91 -18.03 -18.42
N CYS A 14 -0.24 -17.57 -18.91
CA CYS A 14 -0.35 -16.42 -19.79
C CYS A 14 -1.25 -15.33 -19.19
N SER A 15 -0.81 -14.07 -19.27
CA SER A 15 -1.65 -12.95 -18.86
C SER A 15 -2.67 -12.60 -19.95
N THR A 16 -3.80 -11.99 -19.55
CA THR A 16 -4.78 -11.48 -20.51
C THR A 16 -4.15 -10.45 -21.45
N TYR A 17 -3.25 -9.62 -20.93
CA TYR A 17 -2.50 -8.64 -21.73
C TYR A 17 -1.68 -9.26 -22.87
N GLU A 18 -1.02 -10.40 -22.64
CA GLU A 18 -0.27 -11.10 -23.69
C GLU A 18 -1.19 -11.81 -24.68
N ALA A 19 -2.34 -12.31 -24.21
CA ALA A 19 -3.34 -12.92 -25.08
C ALA A 19 -3.89 -11.91 -26.11
N GLU A 20 -4.13 -10.67 -25.70
CA GLU A 20 -4.54 -9.60 -26.62
C GLU A 20 -3.50 -9.31 -27.70
N TRP A 21 -2.21 -9.28 -27.32
CA TRP A 21 -1.14 -9.09 -28.28
C TRP A 21 -1.06 -10.24 -29.29
N VAL A 22 -1.27 -11.48 -28.83
CA VAL A 22 -1.36 -12.64 -29.72
C VAL A 22 -2.54 -12.48 -30.68
N GLY A 23 -3.71 -12.06 -30.21
CA GLY A 23 -4.87 -11.76 -31.06
C GLY A 23 -4.55 -10.71 -32.12
N ALA A 24 -3.88 -9.62 -31.74
CA ALA A 24 -3.47 -8.57 -32.67
C ALA A 24 -2.44 -9.07 -33.72
N ILE A 25 -1.49 -9.91 -33.31
CA ILE A 25 -0.52 -10.56 -34.20
C ILE A 25 -1.23 -11.48 -35.21
N LEU A 26 -2.18 -12.30 -34.74
CA LEU A 26 -2.97 -13.20 -35.59
C LEU A 26 -3.79 -12.39 -36.61
N ALA A 27 -4.37 -11.27 -36.21
CA ALA A 27 -5.12 -10.39 -37.11
C ALA A 27 -4.24 -9.86 -38.26
N ILE A 28 -3.03 -9.38 -37.96
CA ILE A 28 -2.08 -8.92 -39.00
C ILE A 28 -1.68 -10.07 -39.91
N TRP A 29 -1.40 -11.24 -39.34
CA TRP A 29 -1.00 -12.40 -40.12
C TRP A 29 -2.08 -12.86 -41.10
N LEU A 30 -3.36 -12.85 -40.68
CA LEU A 30 -4.48 -13.08 -41.59
C LEU A 30 -4.50 -12.08 -42.74
N ILE A 31 -4.25 -10.79 -42.46
CA ILE A 31 -4.18 -9.78 -43.51
C ILE A 31 -3.06 -10.10 -44.50
N LEU A 32 -1.84 -10.37 -44.00
CA LEU A 32 -0.66 -10.64 -44.83
C LEU A 32 -0.80 -11.91 -45.68
N THR A 33 -1.41 -12.97 -45.15
CA THR A 33 -1.44 -14.29 -45.80
C THR A 33 -2.70 -14.58 -46.60
N VAL A 34 -3.81 -13.95 -46.25
CA VAL A 34 -5.12 -14.24 -46.86
C VAL A 34 -5.64 -13.06 -47.65
N ALA A 35 -5.53 -11.86 -47.08
CA ALA A 35 -6.28 -10.71 -47.57
C ALA A 35 -5.42 -9.72 -48.38
N ARG A 36 -4.10 -9.93 -48.44
CA ARG A 36 -3.14 -9.01 -49.08
C ARG A 36 -3.50 -8.74 -50.55
N ASP A 37 -3.78 -9.79 -51.30
CA ASP A 37 -4.09 -9.68 -52.74
C ASP A 37 -5.52 -9.16 -52.99
N THR A 38 -6.42 -9.29 -52.02
CA THR A 38 -7.83 -8.87 -52.14
C THR A 38 -8.08 -7.45 -51.64
N ILE A 39 -7.29 -6.96 -50.67
CA ILE A 39 -7.47 -5.63 -50.05
C ILE A 39 -6.69 -4.54 -50.80
N GLY A 40 -5.57 -4.88 -51.45
CA GLY A 40 -4.75 -3.90 -52.17
C GLY A 40 -4.29 -2.75 -51.27
N HIS A 41 -4.61 -1.50 -51.64
CA HIS A 41 -4.27 -0.28 -50.89
C HIS A 41 -5.38 0.23 -49.95
N ALA A 42 -6.44 -0.55 -49.70
CA ALA A 42 -7.52 -0.09 -48.85
C ALA A 42 -7.06 0.13 -47.39
N PRO A 43 -7.63 1.13 -46.67
CA PRO A 43 -7.28 1.39 -45.27
C PRO A 43 -7.72 0.22 -44.38
N ILE A 44 -6.88 -0.13 -43.41
CA ILE A 44 -7.09 -1.26 -42.50
C ILE A 44 -7.40 -0.71 -41.11
N SER A 45 -8.49 -1.18 -40.49
CA SER A 45 -8.83 -0.84 -39.10
C SER A 45 -8.85 -2.10 -38.24
N LEU A 46 -8.02 -2.13 -37.19
CA LEU A 46 -7.99 -3.19 -36.18
C LEU A 46 -8.69 -2.69 -34.91
N TYR A 47 -9.73 -3.39 -34.49
CA TYR A 47 -10.49 -3.06 -33.29
C TYR A 47 -10.02 -3.93 -32.12
N ILE A 48 -9.74 -3.32 -30.97
CA ILE A 48 -9.28 -3.99 -29.75
C ILE A 48 -10.02 -3.42 -28.55
N ASP A 49 -10.47 -4.27 -27.64
CA ASP A 49 -11.20 -3.88 -26.44
C ASP A 49 -10.28 -3.55 -25.23
N ASN A 50 -9.05 -4.05 -25.26
CA ASN A 50 -8.05 -3.80 -24.24
C ASN A 50 -7.29 -2.48 -24.44
N GLN A 51 -7.70 -1.46 -23.70
CA GLN A 51 -7.03 -0.14 -23.69
C GLN A 51 -5.54 -0.19 -23.33
N SER A 52 -5.09 -1.18 -22.55
CA SER A 52 -3.68 -1.25 -22.12
C SER A 52 -2.75 -1.58 -23.29
N VAL A 53 -3.20 -2.38 -24.26
CA VAL A 53 -2.47 -2.67 -25.50
C VAL A 53 -2.28 -1.38 -26.31
N ILE A 54 -3.37 -0.65 -26.54
CA ILE A 54 -3.34 0.61 -27.30
C ILE A 54 -2.48 1.68 -26.61
N LYS A 55 -2.60 1.82 -25.28
CA LYS A 55 -1.76 2.74 -24.49
C LYS A 55 -0.29 2.35 -24.55
N SER A 56 0.01 1.05 -24.55
CA SER A 56 1.38 0.56 -24.58
C SER A 56 2.10 0.82 -25.91
N LEU A 57 1.38 0.96 -27.03
CA LEU A 57 1.97 1.39 -28.31
C LEU A 57 2.56 2.80 -28.24
N LYS A 58 1.97 3.70 -27.44
CA LYS A 58 2.47 5.07 -27.25
C LYS A 58 3.70 5.13 -26.35
N ASN A 59 3.95 4.10 -25.55
CA ASN A 59 5.03 4.06 -24.58
C ASN A 59 6.23 3.27 -25.14
N ARG A 60 7.43 3.84 -25.09
CA ARG A 60 8.68 3.19 -25.56
C ARG A 60 9.47 2.48 -24.46
N LYS A 61 8.96 2.47 -23.22
CA LYS A 61 9.64 1.81 -22.09
C LYS A 61 9.48 0.28 -22.16
N PRO A 62 10.49 -0.50 -21.73
CA PRO A 62 10.36 -1.95 -21.59
C PRO A 62 9.19 -2.33 -20.68
N ALA A 63 8.33 -3.24 -21.15
CA ALA A 63 7.15 -3.71 -20.43
C ALA A 63 7.01 -5.25 -20.48
N PRO A 64 6.24 -5.88 -19.58
CA PRO A 64 5.86 -7.28 -19.73
C PRO A 64 5.23 -7.49 -21.12
N GLY A 65 5.55 -8.60 -21.79
CA GLY A 65 5.06 -8.88 -23.15
C GLY A 65 5.74 -8.08 -24.27
N GLN A 66 6.83 -7.34 -24.01
CA GLN A 66 7.54 -6.56 -25.02
C GLN A 66 7.88 -7.37 -26.29
N ARG A 67 8.26 -8.64 -26.15
CA ARG A 67 8.51 -9.54 -27.29
C ARG A 67 7.32 -9.67 -28.25
N LEU A 68 6.10 -9.70 -27.72
CA LEU A 68 4.89 -9.79 -28.54
C LEU A 68 4.57 -8.45 -29.19
N LYS A 69 4.79 -7.35 -28.46
CA LYS A 69 4.67 -6.01 -29.02
C LYS A 69 5.67 -5.80 -30.17
N ASP A 70 6.92 -6.21 -30.00
CA ASP A 70 7.95 -6.11 -31.05
C ASP A 70 7.55 -6.96 -32.26
N ALA A 71 7.15 -8.22 -32.05
CA ALA A 71 6.64 -9.08 -33.12
C ALA A 71 5.42 -8.48 -33.86
N PHE A 72 4.52 -7.82 -33.14
CA PHE A 72 3.39 -7.12 -33.73
C PHE A 72 3.85 -5.94 -34.60
N LEU A 73 4.81 -5.14 -34.12
CA LEU A 73 5.35 -4.01 -34.87
C LEU A 73 6.11 -4.48 -36.11
N ASP A 74 6.94 -5.51 -36.00
CA ASP A 74 7.68 -6.10 -37.13
C ASP A 74 6.70 -6.58 -38.22
N LEU A 75 5.63 -7.29 -37.84
CA LEU A 75 4.60 -7.73 -38.79
C LEU A 75 3.77 -6.56 -39.34
N SER A 76 3.53 -5.52 -38.53
CA SER A 76 2.86 -4.29 -39.00
C SER A 76 3.71 -3.56 -40.06
N ASP A 77 5.03 -3.68 -39.97
CA ASP A 77 5.96 -3.05 -40.90
C ASP A 77 5.93 -3.73 -42.26
N GLU A 78 5.68 -5.04 -42.32
CA GLU A 78 5.44 -5.78 -43.57
C GLU A 78 4.17 -5.35 -44.31
N LEU A 79 3.20 -4.76 -43.60
CA LEU A 79 2.00 -4.16 -44.23
C LEU A 79 2.30 -2.81 -44.89
N ARG A 80 3.46 -2.18 -44.63
CA ARG A 80 3.83 -0.91 -45.27
C ARG A 80 4.36 -1.18 -46.68
N PRO A 81 3.78 -0.58 -47.75
CA PRO A 81 4.35 -0.65 -49.09
C PRO A 81 5.70 0.07 -49.17
N ALA A 82 6.56 -0.35 -50.11
CA ALA A 82 7.85 0.28 -50.39
C ALA A 82 7.75 1.68 -51.04
N SER A 83 6.55 2.10 -51.45
CA SER A 83 6.27 3.38 -52.10
C SER A 83 5.26 4.22 -51.31
N ASN A 84 5.38 5.54 -51.37
CA ASN A 84 4.72 6.59 -50.56
C ASN A 84 3.16 6.60 -50.46
N GLY A 85 2.46 5.58 -50.94
CA GLY A 85 1.01 5.40 -50.79
C GLY A 85 0.69 4.41 -49.67
N HIS A 86 0.63 4.88 -48.43
CA HIS A 86 0.36 4.02 -47.27
C HIS A 86 -1.14 3.66 -47.20
N PRO A 87 -1.53 2.37 -47.13
CA PRO A 87 -2.83 2.03 -46.57
C PRO A 87 -2.83 2.46 -45.10
N ALA A 88 -3.79 3.30 -44.72
CA ALA A 88 -3.88 3.81 -43.35
C ALA A 88 -4.22 2.64 -42.40
N PHE A 89 -3.22 2.09 -41.71
CA PHE A 89 -3.44 1.15 -40.61
C PHE A 89 -3.82 1.91 -39.34
N LYS A 90 -5.02 1.65 -38.82
CA LYS A 90 -5.53 2.29 -37.60
C LYS A 90 -5.89 1.22 -36.58
N MET A 91 -5.40 1.38 -35.36
CA MET A 91 -5.86 0.60 -34.22
C MET A 91 -6.88 1.43 -33.44
N ILE A 92 -8.10 0.92 -33.28
CA ILE A 92 -9.24 1.61 -32.70
C ILE A 92 -9.68 0.87 -31.44
N TRP A 93 -9.86 1.62 -30.35
CA TRP A 93 -10.43 1.07 -29.13
C TRP A 93 -11.95 0.93 -29.28
N ILE A 94 -12.48 -0.23 -28.88
CA ILE A 94 -13.92 -0.45 -28.73
C ILE A 94 -14.25 -0.86 -27.31
N SER A 95 -15.44 -0.52 -26.84
CA SER A 95 -15.86 -0.98 -25.52
C SER A 95 -16.15 -2.47 -25.56
N ALA A 96 -15.59 -3.20 -24.60
CA ALA A 96 -16.03 -4.55 -24.31
C ALA A 96 -17.54 -4.52 -23.95
N HIS A 97 -18.28 -5.55 -24.37
CA HIS A 97 -19.70 -5.75 -24.03
C HIS A 97 -20.69 -4.69 -24.55
N SER A 98 -20.42 -4.08 -25.70
CA SER A 98 -21.38 -3.17 -26.36
C SER A 98 -22.35 -3.86 -27.33
N GLU A 99 -22.60 -5.17 -27.18
CA GLU A 99 -23.50 -5.97 -28.03
C GLU A 99 -23.22 -5.83 -29.54
N VAL A 100 -21.95 -5.56 -29.90
CA VAL A 100 -21.52 -5.55 -31.29
C VAL A 100 -21.33 -7.00 -31.70
N GLU A 101 -22.28 -7.53 -32.48
CA GLU A 101 -22.34 -8.92 -32.96
C GLU A 101 -20.97 -9.48 -33.41
N ARG A 102 -20.17 -8.67 -34.13
CA ARG A 102 -18.84 -9.07 -34.60
C ARG A 102 -17.78 -9.16 -33.49
N ASN A 103 -17.85 -8.32 -32.46
CA ASN A 103 -16.94 -8.40 -31.32
C ASN A 103 -17.26 -9.64 -30.48
N GLU A 104 -18.54 -9.91 -30.25
CA GLU A 104 -18.98 -11.09 -29.50
C GLU A 104 -18.59 -12.39 -30.22
N ALA A 105 -18.71 -12.44 -31.54
CA ALA A 105 -18.23 -13.57 -32.33
C ALA A 105 -16.71 -13.79 -32.17
N ILE A 106 -15.90 -12.73 -32.13
CA ILE A 106 -14.46 -12.82 -31.89
C ILE A 106 -14.15 -13.27 -30.46
N ASP A 107 -14.92 -12.79 -29.48
CA ASP A 107 -14.78 -13.21 -28.07
C ASP A 107 -15.08 -14.71 -27.91
N GLU A 108 -16.09 -15.24 -28.60
CA GLU A 108 -16.38 -16.68 -28.61
C GLU A 108 -15.27 -17.50 -29.28
N GLU A 109 -14.66 -16.98 -30.34
CA GLU A 109 -13.50 -17.63 -30.98
C GLU A 109 -12.27 -17.62 -30.06
N ALA A 110 -12.04 -16.51 -29.33
CA ALA A 110 -11.00 -16.41 -28.32
C ALA A 110 -11.24 -17.37 -27.14
N LYS A 111 -12.50 -17.55 -26.72
CA LYS A 111 -12.87 -18.57 -25.73
C LYS A 111 -12.61 -19.98 -26.26
N SER A 112 -12.96 -20.26 -27.51
CA SER A 112 -12.68 -21.56 -28.14
C SER A 112 -11.18 -21.86 -28.15
N ALA A 113 -10.34 -20.87 -28.49
CA ALA A 113 -8.89 -20.98 -28.37
C ALA A 113 -8.45 -21.26 -26.93
N ALA A 114 -9.01 -20.56 -25.94
CA ALA A 114 -8.71 -20.78 -24.52
C ALA A 114 -9.11 -22.17 -24.00
N HIS A 115 -10.05 -22.86 -24.65
CA HIS A 115 -10.42 -24.26 -24.37
C HIS A 115 -9.52 -25.28 -25.09
N GLY A 116 -8.49 -24.83 -25.81
CA GLY A 116 -7.48 -25.70 -26.43
C GLY A 116 -7.56 -25.79 -27.95
N GLN A 117 -8.45 -25.03 -28.60
CA GLN A 117 -8.46 -24.94 -30.05
C GLN A 117 -7.20 -24.21 -30.55
N GLU A 118 -6.46 -24.84 -31.46
CA GLU A 118 -5.24 -24.29 -32.02
C GLU A 118 -5.16 -24.58 -33.51
N SER A 119 -4.80 -23.57 -34.31
CA SER A 119 -4.57 -23.71 -35.73
C SER A 119 -3.26 -24.46 -36.01
N THR A 120 -3.15 -25.02 -37.22
CA THR A 120 -1.95 -25.78 -37.60
C THR A 120 -0.69 -24.90 -37.61
N TYR A 121 0.46 -25.51 -37.39
CA TYR A 121 1.75 -24.82 -37.32
C TYR A 121 2.01 -23.85 -38.49
N MET A 122 1.66 -24.27 -39.72
CA MET A 122 1.88 -23.46 -40.92
C MET A 122 0.93 -22.26 -41.04
N GLN A 123 -0.24 -22.33 -40.40
CA GLN A 123 -1.21 -21.24 -40.36
C GLN A 123 -0.85 -20.16 -39.34
N LEU A 124 0.06 -20.44 -38.41
CA LEU A 124 0.47 -19.49 -37.37
C LEU A 124 1.64 -18.60 -37.84
N PRO A 125 1.67 -17.33 -37.39
CA PRO A 125 2.78 -16.43 -37.66
C PRO A 125 4.08 -16.90 -36.98
N PRO A 126 5.26 -16.81 -37.65
CA PRO A 126 6.53 -17.32 -37.12
C PRO A 126 6.84 -16.93 -35.66
N PRO A 127 6.62 -15.68 -35.20
CA PRO A 127 6.93 -15.27 -33.82
C PRO A 127 6.17 -16.01 -32.72
N ILE A 128 5.01 -16.62 -33.05
CA ILE A 128 4.12 -17.29 -32.10
C ILE A 128 3.81 -18.76 -32.47
N ARG A 129 4.51 -19.33 -33.45
CA ARG A 129 4.41 -20.75 -33.80
C ARG A 129 4.77 -21.64 -32.62
N LEU A 130 5.89 -21.33 -31.97
CA LEU A 130 6.36 -22.03 -30.78
C LEU A 130 5.58 -21.60 -29.54
N ARG A 131 5.62 -22.46 -28.51
CA ARG A 131 5.04 -22.15 -27.19
C ARG A 131 5.69 -20.88 -26.63
N LEU A 132 4.87 -19.92 -26.19
CA LEU A 132 5.36 -18.70 -25.57
C LEU A 132 5.91 -19.03 -24.17
N PRO A 133 6.95 -18.32 -23.70
CA PRO A 133 7.41 -18.44 -22.33
C PRO A 133 6.31 -18.00 -21.37
N HIS A 134 6.32 -18.54 -20.15
CA HIS A 134 5.36 -18.16 -19.14
C HIS A 134 5.51 -16.68 -18.77
N SER A 135 4.36 -16.05 -18.59
CA SER A 135 4.25 -14.68 -18.15
C SER A 135 4.72 -14.52 -16.72
N LYS A 136 5.70 -13.62 -16.51
CA LYS A 136 6.11 -13.23 -15.16
C LYS A 136 4.93 -12.71 -14.33
N SER A 137 4.02 -11.94 -14.94
CA SER A 137 2.87 -11.38 -14.23
C SER A 137 1.86 -12.46 -13.84
N ALA A 138 1.59 -13.43 -14.71
CA ALA A 138 0.69 -14.55 -14.40
C ALA A 138 1.24 -15.44 -13.27
N ILE A 139 2.55 -15.77 -13.30
CA ILE A 139 3.19 -16.55 -12.23
C ILE A 139 3.13 -15.80 -10.90
N VAL A 140 3.49 -14.51 -10.89
CA VAL A 140 3.44 -13.70 -9.66
C VAL A 140 2.02 -13.61 -9.13
N GLN A 141 1.01 -13.50 -10.00
CA GLN A 141 -0.38 -13.48 -9.59
C GLN A 141 -0.81 -14.81 -8.96
N LYS A 142 -0.47 -15.95 -9.59
CA LYS A 142 -0.70 -17.29 -9.04
C LYS A 142 -0.10 -17.43 -7.63
N LEU A 143 1.18 -17.09 -7.47
CA LEU A 143 1.87 -17.20 -6.17
C LEU A 143 1.22 -16.31 -5.10
N LYS A 144 0.76 -15.10 -5.47
CA LYS A 144 0.03 -14.22 -4.55
C LYS A 144 -1.30 -14.83 -4.13
N ASP A 145 -2.02 -15.43 -5.06
CA ASP A 145 -3.33 -16.04 -4.78
C ASP A 145 -3.17 -17.29 -3.90
N GLU A 146 -2.15 -18.12 -4.16
CA GLU A 146 -1.79 -19.26 -3.30
C GLU A 146 -1.41 -18.80 -1.89
N ALA A 147 -0.52 -17.82 -1.77
CA ALA A 147 -0.11 -17.27 -0.47
C ALA A 147 -1.29 -16.67 0.29
N LYS A 148 -2.21 -15.98 -0.41
CA LYS A 148 -3.42 -15.40 0.19
C LYS A 148 -4.39 -16.49 0.66
N ALA A 149 -4.56 -17.55 -0.11
CA ALA A 149 -5.40 -18.69 0.26
C ALA A 149 -4.84 -19.41 1.49
N GLU A 150 -3.54 -19.65 1.53
CA GLU A 150 -2.88 -20.30 2.67
C GLU A 150 -2.94 -19.41 3.93
N TRP A 151 -2.63 -18.12 3.78
CA TRP A 151 -2.79 -17.15 4.86
C TRP A 151 -4.24 -17.13 5.41
N ALA A 152 -5.25 -17.15 4.55
CA ALA A 152 -6.64 -17.16 4.98
C ALA A 152 -7.00 -18.42 5.77
N LYS A 153 -6.51 -19.59 5.35
CA LYS A 153 -6.68 -20.86 6.09
C LYS A 153 -6.04 -20.77 7.48
N GLN A 154 -4.79 -20.33 7.56
CA GLN A 154 -4.08 -20.18 8.84
C GLN A 154 -4.76 -19.16 9.75
N TRP A 155 -5.19 -18.04 9.19
CA TRP A 155 -5.87 -17.00 9.94
C TRP A 155 -7.21 -17.48 10.51
N ASN A 156 -8.01 -18.21 9.73
CA ASN A 156 -9.30 -18.74 10.20
C ASN A 156 -9.15 -19.75 11.35
N LYS A 157 -8.02 -20.46 11.45
CA LYS A 157 -7.71 -21.37 12.56
C LYS A 157 -7.23 -20.67 13.82
N SER A 158 -6.84 -19.39 13.74
CA SER A 158 -6.29 -18.65 14.87
C SER A 158 -7.36 -18.38 15.94
N PRO A 159 -7.04 -18.53 17.25
CA PRO A 159 -7.97 -18.15 18.32
C PRO A 159 -8.31 -16.64 18.31
N ARG A 160 -7.47 -15.82 17.66
CA ARG A 160 -7.69 -14.37 17.51
C ARG A 160 -8.70 -14.02 16.40
N HIS A 161 -9.03 -14.97 15.55
CA HIS A 161 -9.91 -14.75 14.40
C HIS A 161 -11.29 -14.23 14.81
N GLY A 162 -11.93 -14.87 15.79
CA GLY A 162 -13.27 -14.47 16.24
C GLY A 162 -13.31 -13.04 16.79
N ILE A 163 -12.33 -12.68 17.61
CA ILE A 163 -12.20 -11.33 18.19
C ILE A 163 -11.98 -10.30 17.07
N TRP A 164 -11.08 -10.58 16.14
CA TRP A 164 -10.78 -9.62 15.08
C TRP A 164 -11.90 -9.50 14.05
N ARG A 165 -12.62 -10.58 13.72
CA ARG A 165 -13.76 -10.56 12.80
C ARG A 165 -14.85 -9.58 13.26
N ALA A 166 -15.03 -9.42 14.57
CA ALA A 166 -15.95 -8.43 15.14
C ALA A 166 -15.51 -6.98 14.87
N ILE A 167 -14.19 -6.74 14.79
CA ILE A 167 -13.55 -5.43 14.57
C ILE A 167 -13.42 -5.10 13.07
N ASP A 168 -13.01 -6.08 12.27
CA ASP A 168 -12.82 -5.99 10.83
C ASP A 168 -12.95 -7.37 10.19
N SER A 169 -14.01 -7.57 9.42
CA SER A 169 -14.26 -8.82 8.70
C SER A 169 -13.28 -9.04 7.54
N GLU A 170 -12.76 -7.97 6.94
CA GLU A 170 -11.86 -8.04 5.79
C GLU A 170 -10.39 -8.06 6.20
N LEU A 171 -10.07 -7.82 7.48
CA LEU A 171 -8.71 -7.78 8.05
C LEU A 171 -7.78 -6.71 7.47
N THR A 172 -8.20 -6.03 6.40
CA THR A 172 -7.36 -5.07 5.71
C THR A 172 -7.40 -3.69 6.38
N CYS A 173 -8.45 -3.39 7.15
CA CYS A 173 -8.69 -2.09 7.78
C CYS A 173 -8.53 -0.92 6.78
N LYS A 174 -8.74 -1.14 5.47
CA LYS A 174 -8.36 -0.19 4.40
C LYS A 174 -8.93 1.20 4.65
N THR A 175 -10.25 1.30 4.83
CA THR A 175 -10.95 2.57 5.03
C THR A 175 -10.47 3.27 6.30
N PHE A 176 -10.39 2.53 7.42
CA PHE A 176 -9.92 3.08 8.69
C PHE A 176 -8.47 3.55 8.63
N ARG A 177 -7.57 2.77 8.00
CA ARG A 177 -6.16 3.12 7.80
C ARG A 177 -6.02 4.36 6.92
N ALA A 178 -6.76 4.44 5.82
CA ALA A 178 -6.74 5.62 4.94
C ALA A 178 -7.21 6.89 5.65
N ILE A 179 -8.21 6.78 6.53
CA ILE A 179 -8.70 7.91 7.33
C ILE A 179 -7.69 8.32 8.41
N THR A 180 -7.25 7.35 9.23
CA THR A 180 -6.35 7.61 10.37
C THR A 180 -4.95 8.04 9.95
N ALA A 181 -4.48 7.62 8.77
CA ALA A 181 -3.20 8.09 8.21
C ALA A 181 -3.15 9.62 8.00
N LYS A 182 -4.30 10.27 7.84
CA LYS A 182 -4.42 11.73 7.68
C LYS A 182 -4.69 12.47 8.99
N MET A 183 -4.66 11.78 10.14
CA MET A 183 -4.91 12.36 11.45
C MET A 183 -3.62 12.56 12.25
N PRO A 184 -3.59 13.47 13.24
CA PRO A 184 -2.49 13.55 14.18
C PRO A 184 -2.23 12.19 14.83
N ARG A 185 -0.95 11.82 15.00
CA ARG A 185 -0.53 10.52 15.55
C ARG A 185 -1.23 10.16 16.85
N TYR A 186 -1.42 11.15 17.73
CA TYR A 186 -2.14 10.97 18.99
C TYR A 186 -3.60 10.53 18.75
N HIS A 187 -4.35 11.23 17.90
CA HIS A 187 -5.74 10.87 17.58
C HIS A 187 -5.83 9.49 16.92
N ALA A 188 -4.94 9.18 15.98
CA ALA A 188 -4.88 7.87 15.35
C ALA A 188 -4.63 6.75 16.39
N SER A 189 -3.70 6.97 17.33
CA SER A 189 -3.41 6.02 18.41
C SER A 189 -4.61 5.79 19.32
N LEU A 190 -5.29 6.86 19.74
CA LEU A 190 -6.51 6.78 20.54
C LEU A 190 -7.60 5.95 19.86
N LEU A 191 -7.83 6.18 18.56
CA LEU A 191 -8.81 5.44 17.78
C LEU A 191 -8.43 3.96 17.62
N VAL A 192 -7.14 3.63 17.43
CA VAL A 192 -6.68 2.24 17.36
C VAL A 192 -6.88 1.54 18.70
N GLN A 193 -6.53 2.19 19.81
CA GLN A 193 -6.71 1.66 21.16
C GLN A 193 -8.20 1.42 21.46
N LEU A 194 -9.07 2.37 21.13
CA LEU A 194 -10.52 2.22 21.27
C LEU A 194 -11.04 1.07 20.41
N ARG A 195 -10.65 1.01 19.13
CA ARG A 195 -11.10 -0.02 18.17
C ARG A 195 -10.71 -1.43 18.59
N THR A 196 -9.51 -1.58 19.15
CA THR A 196 -8.98 -2.86 19.62
C THR A 196 -9.36 -3.17 21.06
N LYS A 197 -10.10 -2.27 21.73
CA LYS A 197 -10.42 -2.33 23.16
C LYS A 197 -9.17 -2.39 24.06
N HIS A 198 -8.04 -1.91 23.56
CA HIS A 198 -6.75 -1.84 24.24
C HIS A 198 -6.44 -0.42 24.71
N ILE A 199 -7.40 0.19 25.40
CA ILE A 199 -7.36 1.57 25.85
C ILE A 199 -7.05 1.62 27.36
N PRO A 200 -6.15 2.51 27.83
CA PRO A 200 -5.69 2.55 29.22
C PRO A 200 -6.71 3.22 30.16
N LEU A 201 -7.92 2.67 30.21
CA LEU A 201 -8.93 2.94 31.22
C LEU A 201 -8.71 1.99 32.41
N ASN A 202 -9.13 2.38 33.62
CA ASN A 202 -8.81 1.65 34.83
C ASN A 202 -9.31 0.20 34.85
N ASP A 203 -10.46 -0.11 34.22
CA ASP A 203 -10.90 -1.50 34.05
C ASP A 203 -9.88 -2.36 33.29
N TYR A 204 -9.33 -1.82 32.21
CA TYR A 204 -8.36 -2.50 31.35
C TYR A 204 -6.98 -2.61 32.01
N LEU A 205 -6.58 -1.56 32.72
CA LEU A 205 -5.29 -1.50 33.44
C LEU A 205 -5.29 -2.42 34.67
N TYR A 206 -6.40 -2.46 35.42
CA TYR A 206 -6.55 -3.32 36.60
C TYR A 206 -6.44 -4.79 36.24
N LYS A 207 -7.07 -5.21 35.13
CA LYS A 207 -6.95 -6.58 34.58
C LYS A 207 -5.52 -6.99 34.23
N ARG A 208 -4.59 -6.03 34.14
CA ARG A 208 -3.16 -6.24 33.86
C ARG A 208 -2.27 -5.93 35.07
N ASN A 209 -2.84 -5.69 36.24
CA ASN A 209 -2.12 -5.32 37.45
C ASN A 209 -1.26 -4.04 37.28
N LEU A 210 -1.74 -3.08 36.48
CA LEU A 210 -1.06 -1.78 36.25
C LEU A 210 -1.64 -0.64 37.09
N THR A 211 -2.73 -0.89 37.82
CA THR A 211 -3.37 0.04 38.74
C THR A 211 -4.07 -0.76 39.83
N ASP A 212 -4.16 -0.19 41.03
CA ASP A 212 -4.72 -0.85 42.20
C ASP A 212 -6.27 -0.86 42.20
N SER A 213 -6.90 -0.09 41.31
CA SER A 213 -8.36 0.03 41.25
C SER A 213 -8.89 0.06 39.83
N TYR A 214 -10.01 -0.64 39.60
CA TYR A 214 -10.78 -0.59 38.35
C TYR A 214 -11.79 0.56 38.31
N LEU A 215 -11.90 1.35 39.37
CA LEU A 215 -12.89 2.42 39.52
C LEU A 215 -12.52 3.67 38.74
N CYS A 216 -13.52 4.40 38.27
CA CYS A 216 -13.34 5.67 37.58
C CYS A 216 -12.93 6.76 38.58
N SER A 217 -11.70 7.25 38.44
CA SER A 217 -11.15 8.34 39.26
C SER A 217 -11.72 9.72 38.94
N GLN A 218 -12.53 9.84 37.89
CA GLN A 218 -12.99 11.12 37.36
C GLN A 218 -14.41 11.46 37.83
N CYS A 219 -15.28 10.46 37.92
CA CYS A 219 -16.67 10.68 38.34
C CYS A 219 -16.89 10.48 39.85
N HIS A 220 -15.98 9.80 40.53
CA HIS A 220 -16.08 9.46 41.96
C HIS A 220 -17.40 8.77 42.38
N ARG A 221 -18.11 8.13 41.44
CA ARG A 221 -19.40 7.44 41.70
C ARG A 221 -19.26 5.94 41.99
N GLY A 222 -18.05 5.46 42.26
CA GLY A 222 -17.79 4.02 42.47
C GLY A 222 -18.08 3.13 41.25
N ARG A 223 -18.17 3.70 40.03
CA ARG A 223 -18.37 2.94 38.79
C ARG A 223 -17.05 2.42 38.25
N ARG A 224 -17.06 1.22 37.67
CA ARG A 224 -15.94 0.66 36.92
C ARG A 224 -15.68 1.49 35.66
N GLU A 225 -14.42 1.81 35.39
CA GLU A 225 -14.04 2.62 34.22
C GLU A 225 -13.90 1.75 32.95
N THR A 226 -15.04 1.30 32.43
CA THR A 226 -15.12 0.59 31.15
C THR A 226 -15.18 1.55 29.96
N ILE A 227 -15.02 1.03 28.74
CA ILE A 227 -15.26 1.81 27.50
C ILE A 227 -16.67 2.38 27.49
N ASP A 228 -17.67 1.60 27.89
CA ASP A 228 -19.06 2.05 27.92
C ASP A 228 -19.27 3.17 28.95
N HIS A 229 -18.68 3.02 30.15
CA HIS A 229 -18.72 4.08 31.14
C HIS A 229 -18.09 5.37 30.59
N PHE A 230 -16.87 5.27 30.06
CA PHE A 230 -16.14 6.41 29.52
C PHE A 230 -16.91 7.08 28.38
N MET A 231 -17.31 6.33 27.35
CA MET A 231 -17.92 6.85 26.12
C MET A 231 -19.35 7.33 26.31
N TYR A 232 -20.13 6.71 27.21
CA TYR A 232 -21.59 6.81 27.16
C TYR A 232 -22.27 7.24 28.46
N GLU A 233 -21.59 7.14 29.61
CA GLU A 233 -22.23 7.28 30.92
C GLU A 233 -21.54 8.29 31.85
N CYS A 234 -20.22 8.46 31.71
CA CYS A 234 -19.42 9.14 32.71
C CYS A 234 -19.87 10.61 32.87
N PRO A 235 -20.35 11.02 34.06
CA PRO A 235 -20.86 12.38 34.26
C PRO A 235 -19.75 13.43 34.17
N ALA A 236 -18.50 13.06 34.51
CA ALA A 236 -17.34 13.95 34.41
C ALA A 236 -17.06 14.43 32.98
N PHE A 237 -17.47 13.65 31.97
CA PHE A 237 -17.24 13.97 30.55
C PHE A 237 -18.52 14.32 29.81
N ARG A 238 -19.54 14.81 30.53
CA ARG A 238 -20.87 15.08 29.96
C ARG A 238 -20.81 16.12 28.84
N GLU A 239 -20.15 17.25 29.05
CA GLU A 239 -20.09 18.33 28.06
C GLU A 239 -19.37 17.90 26.77
N GLN A 240 -18.23 17.21 26.91
CA GLN A 240 -17.48 16.69 25.77
C GLN A 240 -18.31 15.65 25.02
N ARG A 241 -19.02 14.79 25.75
CA ARG A 241 -19.87 13.75 25.15
C ARG A 241 -21.08 14.33 24.43
N GLU A 242 -21.71 15.38 24.94
CA GLU A 242 -22.82 16.05 24.24
C GLU A 242 -22.37 16.58 22.87
N LYS A 243 -21.19 17.21 22.78
CA LYS A 243 -20.60 17.64 21.50
C LYS A 243 -20.34 16.46 20.54
N MET A 244 -19.85 15.34 21.08
CA MET A 244 -19.63 14.12 20.29
C MET A 244 -20.95 13.50 19.82
N ASP A 245 -21.94 13.40 20.70
CA ASP A 245 -23.25 12.79 20.43
C ASP A 245 -24.00 13.57 19.35
N THR A 246 -23.93 14.91 19.36
CA THR A 246 -24.49 15.75 18.29
C THR A 246 -23.83 15.47 16.95
N ALA A 247 -22.50 15.28 16.92
CA ALA A 247 -21.77 14.97 15.69
C ALA A 247 -22.05 13.55 15.15
N LEU A 248 -22.22 12.56 16.05
CA LEU A 248 -22.50 11.16 15.70
C LEU A 248 -23.97 10.92 15.32
N GLY A 249 -24.89 11.73 15.86
CA GLY A 249 -26.32 11.63 15.60
C GLY A 249 -26.89 10.24 15.97
N PRO A 250 -27.58 9.53 15.04
CA PRO A 250 -28.15 8.21 15.31
C PRO A 250 -27.12 7.14 15.72
N ARG A 251 -25.84 7.32 15.36
CA ARG A 251 -24.77 6.33 15.58
C ARG A 251 -24.13 6.41 16.96
N LYS A 252 -24.53 7.37 17.80
CA LYS A 252 -23.88 7.68 19.09
C LYS A 252 -23.72 6.51 20.06
N ARG A 253 -24.49 5.43 19.94
CA ARG A 253 -24.38 4.20 20.75
C ARG A 253 -23.92 2.97 19.99
N ASP A 254 -23.58 3.12 18.71
CA ASP A 254 -23.00 2.05 17.89
C ASP A 254 -21.55 2.40 17.55
N LEU A 255 -20.63 1.91 18.37
CA LEU A 255 -19.20 2.08 18.14
C LEU A 255 -18.77 1.45 16.81
N LYS A 256 -19.37 0.33 16.40
CA LYS A 256 -18.98 -0.35 15.15
C LYS A 256 -19.38 0.47 13.93
N ALA A 257 -20.56 1.09 13.93
CA ALA A 257 -20.99 1.99 12.88
C ALA A 257 -20.17 3.29 12.87
N SER A 258 -19.90 3.86 14.05
CA SER A 258 -19.18 5.14 14.19
C SER A 258 -17.70 5.06 13.77
N MET A 259 -17.12 3.87 13.67
CA MET A 259 -15.71 3.68 13.29
C MET A 259 -15.47 3.58 11.77
N LYS A 260 -16.52 3.77 10.94
CA LYS A 260 -16.44 3.66 9.47
C LYS A 260 -16.24 4.99 8.76
N ASN A 261 -16.71 6.09 9.35
CA ASN A 261 -16.77 7.40 8.68
C ASN A 261 -15.71 8.37 9.20
N LYS A 262 -15.19 9.23 8.32
CA LYS A 262 -14.16 10.22 8.67
C LYS A 262 -14.66 11.24 9.71
N ALA A 263 -15.89 11.72 9.56
CA ALA A 263 -16.47 12.71 10.47
C ALA A 263 -16.63 12.13 11.89
N ASP A 264 -17.22 10.93 11.99
CA ASP A 264 -17.44 10.22 13.25
C ASP A 264 -16.10 9.93 13.97
N LEU A 265 -15.10 9.41 13.24
CA LEU A 265 -13.76 9.16 13.78
C LEU A 265 -13.10 10.44 14.31
N LYS A 266 -13.27 11.57 13.61
CA LYS A 266 -12.76 12.87 14.06
C LYS A 266 -13.47 13.34 15.32
N ALA A 267 -14.80 13.17 15.41
CA ALA A 267 -15.58 13.54 16.58
C ALA A 267 -15.15 12.72 17.82
N ILE A 268 -15.03 11.39 17.67
CA ILE A 268 -14.59 10.49 18.75
C ILE A 268 -13.17 10.86 19.21
N ALA A 269 -12.23 11.04 18.27
CA ALA A 269 -10.86 11.42 18.63
C ALA A 269 -10.80 12.77 19.36
N THR A 270 -11.61 13.74 18.93
CA THR A 270 -11.70 15.06 19.55
C THR A 270 -12.28 14.98 20.95
N TYR A 271 -13.32 14.18 21.14
CA TYR A 271 -13.87 13.88 22.47
C TYR A 271 -12.78 13.30 23.38
N MET A 272 -12.11 12.23 22.95
CA MET A 272 -11.09 11.56 23.77
C MET A 272 -9.96 12.51 24.15
N ALA A 273 -9.50 13.33 23.20
CA ALA A 273 -8.48 14.34 23.43
C ALA A 273 -8.94 15.44 24.41
N SER A 274 -10.18 15.93 24.28
CA SER A 274 -10.70 17.02 25.11
C SER A 274 -11.05 16.59 26.54
N THR A 275 -11.26 15.30 26.79
CA THR A 275 -11.44 14.80 28.16
C THR A 275 -10.21 14.97 29.05
N GLY A 276 -8.99 15.06 28.47
CA GLY A 276 -7.73 15.04 29.22
C GLY A 276 -7.41 13.70 29.92
N ARG A 277 -8.34 12.74 29.93
CA ARG A 277 -8.22 11.45 30.63
C ARG A 277 -7.08 10.57 30.10
N LEU A 278 -6.79 10.67 28.82
CA LEU A 278 -5.83 9.84 28.12
C LEU A 278 -4.64 10.71 27.71
N PRO A 279 -3.58 10.78 28.52
CA PRO A 279 -2.49 11.72 28.27
C PRO A 279 -1.79 11.42 26.95
N LYS A 280 -1.28 12.48 26.31
CA LYS A 280 -0.35 12.32 25.19
C LYS A 280 0.90 11.65 25.72
N VAL A 281 1.22 10.46 25.21
CA VAL A 281 2.50 9.81 25.51
C VAL A 281 3.60 10.78 25.07
N LYS A 282 4.35 11.32 26.03
CA LYS A 282 5.54 12.12 25.73
C LYS A 282 6.49 11.23 24.94
N ARG A 283 7.06 11.76 23.85
CA ARG A 283 8.09 11.04 23.10
C ARG A 283 9.19 10.69 24.11
N TRP A 284 9.55 9.41 24.20
CA TRP A 284 10.67 9.00 25.03
C TRP A 284 11.88 9.85 24.63
N GLN A 285 12.43 10.56 25.60
CA GLN A 285 13.68 11.29 25.47
C GLN A 285 14.71 10.45 26.21
N PRO A 286 15.87 10.16 25.60
CA PRO A 286 16.95 9.51 26.31
C PRO A 286 17.31 10.37 27.54
N PRO A 287 17.66 9.75 28.69
CA PRO A 287 18.18 10.49 29.82
C PRO A 287 19.35 11.36 29.35
N GLN A 288 19.33 12.65 29.68
CA GLN A 288 20.51 13.49 29.50
C GLN A 288 21.54 12.96 30.50
N GLU A 289 22.70 12.53 30.01
CA GLU A 289 23.85 12.22 30.86
C GLU A 289 24.07 13.41 31.78
N ALA A 290 24.05 13.15 33.08
CA ALA A 290 24.44 14.14 34.06
C ALA A 290 25.89 14.52 33.76
N THR A 291 26.11 15.75 33.29
CA THR A 291 27.44 16.35 33.30
C THR A 291 27.95 16.29 34.72
N GLN A 292 28.92 15.41 34.96
CA GLN A 292 29.66 15.37 36.20
C GLN A 292 30.35 16.73 36.38
N PRO A 293 30.39 17.28 37.60
CA PRO A 293 31.22 18.45 37.86
C PRO A 293 32.68 18.04 37.64
N GLU A 294 33.40 18.82 36.83
CA GLU A 294 34.84 18.65 36.62
C GLU A 294 35.56 18.78 37.97
N ALA A 295 36.12 17.66 38.44
CA ALA A 295 37.11 17.65 39.49
C ALA A 295 38.46 18.01 38.86
N ASN A 296 38.88 19.27 38.98
CA ASN A 296 40.29 19.60 38.82
C ASN A 296 40.99 19.27 40.13
N GLY A 297 41.85 18.25 40.05
CA GLY A 297 42.70 17.79 41.14
C GLY A 297 43.79 18.79 41.46
N GLU A 298 44.00 18.99 42.75
CA GLU A 298 45.24 19.49 43.31
C GLU A 298 46.26 18.34 43.26
N GLU A 299 47.37 18.56 42.56
CA GLU A 299 48.52 17.65 42.55
C GLU A 299 49.33 17.87 43.84
N GLU A 300 49.50 16.79 44.61
CA GLU A 300 50.43 16.70 45.74
C GLU A 300 51.85 16.42 45.20
N GLU A 301 52.80 17.33 45.43
CA GLU A 301 54.24 17.03 45.34
C GLU A 301 54.81 16.79 46.76
N GLU A 302 55.31 15.58 46.98
CA GLU A 302 56.07 15.21 48.18
C GLU A 302 57.53 15.71 48.09
N GLY A 303 57.93 16.47 49.11
CA GLY A 303 59.17 16.21 49.86
C GLY A 303 60.46 16.90 49.43
N ASN A 304 60.90 17.88 50.22
CA ASN A 304 62.24 17.79 50.82
C ASN A 304 62.38 18.63 52.10
N GLU A 305 63.02 18.04 53.11
CA GLU A 305 63.37 18.63 54.40
C GLU A 305 64.60 19.55 54.26
N THR A 306 64.62 20.70 54.96
CA THR A 306 65.61 21.07 56.01
C THR A 306 65.62 22.59 56.31
N GLU A 307 65.44 22.87 57.61
CA GLU A 307 66.13 23.87 58.45
C GLU A 307 66.07 25.40 58.19
N THR A 308 65.51 26.06 59.22
CA THR A 308 65.97 27.30 59.92
C THR A 308 65.85 28.68 59.27
N GLU A 309 65.03 29.51 59.93
CA GLU A 309 65.29 30.89 60.38
C GLU A 309 65.85 31.96 59.41
N ASN A 310 64.95 32.90 59.11
CA ASN A 310 65.05 34.34 59.42
C ASN A 310 65.57 35.35 58.36
N ASP A 311 64.85 36.47 58.34
CA ASP A 311 65.14 37.83 57.87
C ASP A 311 65.34 38.18 56.37
N GLY A 312 64.64 39.25 55.96
CA GLY A 312 65.27 40.32 55.16
C GLY A 312 64.75 40.61 53.74
N ASN A 313 63.70 41.44 53.66
CA ASN A 313 63.66 42.73 52.96
C ASN A 313 64.18 42.90 51.49
N THR A 314 63.33 43.60 50.72
CA THR A 314 63.58 44.63 49.66
C THR A 314 63.92 44.26 48.20
N THR A 315 63.09 44.83 47.30
CA THR A 315 63.41 45.51 46.00
C THR A 315 64.07 44.68 44.88
N ARG A 316 63.93 44.94 43.57
CA ARG A 316 63.24 45.91 42.70
C ARG A 316 63.80 45.63 41.29
N GLU A 317 63.00 45.88 40.25
CA GLU A 317 63.41 45.96 38.83
C GLU A 317 63.94 44.65 38.21
N GLY A 318 63.73 44.33 36.94
CA GLY A 318 63.28 45.11 35.80
C GLY A 318 63.95 44.50 34.56
N GLU A 319 63.27 44.64 33.41
CA GLU A 319 63.86 44.65 32.06
C GLU A 319 64.29 43.29 31.49
N GLU A 320 63.64 42.88 30.39
CA GLU A 320 64.17 42.95 29.00
C GLU A 320 64.80 41.57 28.67
N GLU A 321 64.74 40.98 27.49
CA GLU A 321 64.57 41.39 26.09
C GLU A 321 64.30 40.05 25.35
N ASN A 322 63.36 39.99 24.41
CA ASN A 322 63.66 40.00 22.97
C ASN A 322 64.47 38.79 22.46
N GLU A 323 63.86 37.95 21.62
CA GLU A 323 64.25 37.83 20.20
C GLU A 323 63.57 36.61 19.52
N ARG A 324 62.93 36.94 18.39
CA ARG A 324 62.68 36.16 17.17
C ARG A 324 61.45 35.26 17.04
#